data_AF-A0A0D3RSS1-F1
#
_entry.id   AF-A0A0D3RSS1-F1
#
_cell.length_a   1.000
_cell.length_b   1.000
_cell.length_c   1.000
_cell.angle_alpha   90.00
_cell.angle_beta   90.00
_cell.angle_gamma   90.00
#
_symmetry.space_group_name_H-M   'P 1'
#
loop_
_entity.id
_entity.type
_entity.pdbx_description
1 polymer ?
#
loop_
_entity_poly.entity_id
_entity_poly.type
_entity_poly.pdbx_seq_one_letter_code
_entity_poly.pdbx_strand_id
1 'polypeptide(L)'
;MFWHNALSALIPTPCRTGSMHVEREKLGNETRLTWKKVGFKKAKTLCKASMLTESHINRHVAVHLHSWREYKVPKWGYSIADEELDPEKTAKASAREIRVSHKAAREVCRTIKGMMLPKAKQYLNDVIDKKKPVPYMRFTKKLGHRHGLQKAFVGRYPVKVSRYVLKVLEGAEANAENKGLDIDRLRIIHAVSHQGMKMKRFTPRAQGRASPKIEILTHIEIVVEERPETGGEA
;
A
#
# COMPACT_ATOMS: atom_id res chain seq x y z
N MET A 1 -5.64 -7.93 -54.98
CA MET A 1 -4.71 -7.69 -53.86
C MET A 1 -5.32 -6.67 -52.91
N PHE A 2 -5.27 -6.72 -51.60
CA PHE A 2 -4.98 -7.76 -50.62
C PHE A 2 -5.59 -7.17 -49.32
N TRP A 3 -6.39 -7.98 -48.62
CA TRP A 3 -6.56 -7.95 -47.16
C TRP A 3 -7.23 -6.75 -46.49
N HIS A 4 -8.50 -6.94 -46.15
CA HIS A 4 -9.05 -6.41 -44.90
C HIS A 4 -8.30 -7.04 -43.71
N ASN A 5 -7.58 -6.21 -42.96
CA ASN A 5 -6.88 -6.61 -41.74
C ASN A 5 -7.72 -6.25 -40.50
N ALA A 6 -8.06 -7.30 -39.77
CA ALA A 6 -8.30 -7.48 -38.34
C ALA A 6 -8.17 -6.31 -37.33
N LEU A 7 -9.12 -6.36 -36.37
CA LEU A 7 -9.03 -6.07 -34.92
C LEU A 7 -8.90 -4.62 -34.42
N SER A 8 -9.93 -4.16 -33.70
CA SER A 8 -9.94 -4.19 -32.22
C SER A 8 -11.08 -3.34 -31.63
N ALA A 9 -12.04 -3.97 -30.94
CA ALA A 9 -12.73 -3.38 -29.79
C ALA A 9 -13.53 -4.48 -29.05
N LEU A 10 -13.18 -4.65 -27.77
CA LEU A 10 -13.90 -5.43 -26.76
C LEU A 10 -15.31 -4.84 -26.52
N ILE A 11 -16.33 -5.59 -26.07
CA ILE A 11 -16.74 -5.93 -24.67
C ILE A 11 -18.19 -6.51 -24.81
N PRO A 12 -18.87 -7.17 -23.82
CA PRO A 12 -18.59 -8.33 -22.96
C PRO A 12 -19.52 -9.53 -23.26
N THR A 13 -19.19 -10.73 -22.79
CA THR A 13 -20.10 -11.89 -22.79
C THR A 13 -20.93 -11.97 -21.50
N PRO A 14 -22.24 -12.31 -21.59
CA PRO A 14 -22.96 -12.89 -20.48
C PRO A 14 -23.43 -14.34 -20.75
N CYS A 15 -23.23 -15.16 -19.73
CA CYS A 15 -24.12 -16.22 -19.24
C CYS A 15 -24.39 -17.52 -20.04
N ARG A 16 -23.84 -18.61 -19.48
CA ARG A 16 -24.46 -19.93 -19.21
C ARG A 16 -25.47 -20.51 -20.21
N THR A 17 -25.11 -21.65 -20.80
CA THR A 17 -26.04 -22.77 -21.04
C THR A 17 -25.32 -24.10 -20.81
N GLY A 18 -26.05 -25.06 -20.22
CA GLY A 18 -25.51 -26.26 -19.58
C GLY A 18 -24.83 -27.27 -20.51
N SER A 19 -23.98 -28.09 -19.90
CA SER A 19 -23.32 -29.22 -20.55
C SER A 19 -24.36 -30.28 -20.97
N MET A 20 -24.47 -30.51 -22.27
CA MET A 20 -25.13 -31.70 -22.83
C MET A 20 -24.07 -32.80 -22.94
N HIS A 21 -24.28 -33.93 -22.27
CA HIS A 21 -23.44 -35.12 -22.47
C HIS A 21 -24.02 -35.94 -23.64
N VAL A 22 -23.17 -36.25 -24.63
CA VAL A 22 -23.51 -37.12 -25.76
C VAL A 22 -22.97 -38.51 -25.46
N GLU A 23 -23.85 -39.51 -25.33
CA GLU A 23 -23.47 -40.92 -25.29
C GLU A 23 -23.68 -41.54 -26.69
N ARG A 24 -22.72 -42.34 -27.14
CA ARG A 24 -22.82 -43.13 -28.38
C ARG A 24 -23.13 -44.58 -28.00
N GLU A 25 -24.30 -45.08 -28.37
CA GLU A 25 -24.55 -46.52 -28.44
C GLU A 25 -24.32 -47.01 -29.87
N LYS A 26 -23.51 -48.08 -30.03
CA LYS A 26 -23.34 -48.78 -31.30
C LYS A 26 -24.30 -49.98 -31.32
N LEU A 27 -25.23 -50.00 -32.27
CA LEU A 27 -25.98 -51.20 -32.66
C LEU A 27 -25.69 -51.47 -34.13
N GLY A 28 -24.76 -52.38 -34.41
CA GLY A 28 -24.41 -52.78 -35.78
C GLY A 28 -23.88 -51.63 -36.65
N ASN A 29 -24.37 -51.56 -37.89
CA ASN A 29 -23.70 -50.88 -39.00
C ASN A 29 -24.20 -49.44 -39.26
N GLU A 30 -25.05 -48.89 -38.39
CA GLU A 30 -25.53 -47.50 -38.47
C GLU A 30 -25.32 -46.77 -37.13
N THR A 31 -25.05 -45.46 -37.19
CA THR A 31 -24.91 -44.61 -35.99
C THR A 31 -26.12 -43.69 -35.84
N ARG A 32 -26.85 -43.81 -34.72
CA ARG A 32 -27.98 -42.94 -34.38
C ARG A 32 -27.63 -42.11 -33.15
N LEU A 33 -27.71 -40.78 -33.27
CA LEU A 33 -27.53 -39.84 -32.14
C LEU A 33 -28.89 -39.56 -31.50
N THR A 34 -29.02 -39.79 -30.20
CA THR A 34 -30.22 -39.42 -29.44
C THR A 34 -29.87 -38.50 -28.28
N TRP A 35 -30.73 -37.51 -28.02
CA TRP A 35 -30.53 -36.51 -26.98
C TRP A 35 -31.42 -36.82 -25.78
N LYS A 36 -30.85 -37.12 -24.61
CA LYS A 36 -31.61 -37.24 -23.34
C LYS A 36 -31.47 -35.97 -22.50
N LYS A 37 -32.60 -35.41 -22.05
CA LYS A 37 -32.64 -34.35 -21.02
C LYS A 37 -32.56 -34.98 -19.63
N VAL A 38 -31.62 -34.55 -18.78
CA VAL A 38 -31.57 -34.94 -17.38
C VAL A 38 -32.58 -34.09 -16.59
N GLY A 39 -33.61 -34.73 -16.03
CA GLY A 39 -34.71 -34.09 -15.31
C GLY A 39 -34.36 -33.69 -13.88
N PHE A 40 -34.82 -32.50 -13.49
CA PHE A 40 -34.68 -31.92 -12.15
C PHE A 40 -35.84 -32.40 -11.25
N LYS A 41 -35.55 -33.02 -10.09
CA LYS A 41 -36.58 -33.46 -9.13
C LYS A 41 -37.16 -32.25 -8.38
N LYS A 42 -38.48 -32.04 -8.46
CA LYS A 42 -39.23 -31.10 -7.60
C LYS A 42 -39.42 -31.71 -6.21
N ALA A 43 -38.92 -31.06 -5.17
CA ALA A 43 -39.29 -31.38 -3.79
C ALA A 43 -40.63 -30.68 -3.46
N LYS A 44 -41.64 -31.49 -3.09
CA LYS A 44 -42.85 -31.05 -2.41
C LYS A 44 -42.56 -31.04 -0.92
N THR A 45 -42.75 -29.91 -0.25
CA THR A 45 -42.97 -29.88 1.20
C THR A 45 -44.23 -29.07 1.48
N LEU A 46 -45.27 -29.80 1.87
CA LEU A 46 -46.44 -29.28 2.56
C LEU A 46 -46.01 -28.95 3.99
N CYS A 47 -46.25 -27.73 4.45
CA CYS A 47 -46.22 -27.44 5.88
C CYS A 47 -47.51 -26.74 6.28
N LYS A 48 -48.21 -27.39 7.22
CA LYS A 48 -49.48 -26.97 7.80
C LYS A 48 -49.28 -25.67 8.58
N ALA A 49 -50.21 -24.74 8.40
CA ALA A 49 -50.40 -23.61 9.29
C ALA A 49 -51.17 -24.07 10.54
N SER A 50 -50.69 -23.70 11.73
CA SER A 50 -51.50 -23.59 12.94
C SER A 50 -50.96 -22.46 13.82
N MET A 51 -51.90 -21.70 14.35
CA MET A 51 -51.78 -20.37 14.92
C MET A 51 -51.29 -20.35 16.39
N LEU A 52 -50.66 -19.21 16.73
CA LEU A 52 -50.66 -18.46 18.01
C LEU A 52 -50.05 -19.08 19.28
N THR A 53 -49.05 -18.41 19.86
CA THR A 53 -49.18 -17.54 21.06
C THR A 53 -47.86 -16.83 21.38
N GLU A 54 -47.97 -15.74 22.14
CA GLU A 54 -46.99 -14.67 22.38
C GLU A 54 -45.67 -15.11 23.05
N SER A 55 -44.58 -14.42 22.72
CA SER A 55 -43.76 -13.71 23.71
C SER A 55 -42.70 -12.86 23.03
N HIS A 56 -42.57 -11.64 23.54
CA HIS A 56 -41.54 -10.65 23.26
C HIS A 56 -40.15 -11.26 23.01
N ILE A 57 -39.48 -10.84 21.92
CA ILE A 57 -38.08 -10.34 21.90
C ILE A 57 -37.74 -9.95 20.45
N ASN A 58 -37.31 -8.70 20.30
CA ASN A 58 -36.53 -8.12 19.19
C ASN A 58 -37.03 -8.25 17.75
N ARG A 59 -37.98 -7.36 17.39
CA ARG A 59 -38.13 -6.87 16.02
C ARG A 59 -37.38 -5.53 15.88
N HIS A 60 -36.07 -5.59 15.68
CA HIS A 60 -35.34 -4.49 15.04
C HIS A 60 -34.54 -5.05 13.87
N VAL A 61 -35.16 -4.93 12.69
CA VAL A 61 -34.55 -4.72 11.38
C VAL A 61 -33.22 -5.45 11.16
N ALA A 62 -33.29 -6.70 10.72
CA ALA A 62 -32.21 -7.31 9.95
C ALA A 62 -32.13 -6.58 8.60
N VAL A 63 -31.48 -5.41 8.59
CA VAL A 63 -31.00 -4.79 7.37
C VAL A 63 -30.09 -5.83 6.73
N HIS A 64 -30.45 -6.26 5.53
CA HIS A 64 -29.57 -6.95 4.60
C HIS A 64 -28.23 -6.21 4.58
N LEU A 65 -27.27 -6.70 5.35
CA LEU A 65 -25.85 -6.43 5.16
C LEU A 65 -25.54 -6.99 3.78
N HIS A 66 -25.68 -6.15 2.77
CA HIS A 66 -24.93 -6.29 1.56
C HIS A 66 -23.49 -6.47 2.03
N SER A 67 -22.97 -7.70 1.90
CA SER A 67 -21.60 -7.98 2.25
C SER A 67 -20.77 -6.94 1.53
N TRP A 68 -20.10 -6.10 2.33
CA TRP A 68 -19.24 -5.07 1.80
C TRP A 68 -18.24 -5.78 0.90
N ARG A 69 -18.42 -5.59 -0.41
CA ARG A 69 -17.52 -5.97 -1.49
C ARG A 69 -16.10 -5.86 -0.96
N GLU A 70 -15.36 -6.96 -0.90
CA GLU A 70 -13.97 -7.01 -0.46
C GLU A 70 -13.21 -5.85 -1.10
N TYR A 71 -12.99 -4.78 -0.35
CA TYR A 71 -12.20 -3.66 -0.81
C TYR A 71 -10.76 -4.15 -0.80
N LYS A 72 -10.32 -4.70 -1.93
CA LYS A 72 -8.94 -5.12 -2.14
C LYS A 72 -8.08 -3.87 -2.11
N VAL A 73 -7.52 -3.56 -0.95
CA VAL A 73 -6.59 -2.45 -0.77
C VAL A 73 -5.42 -2.63 -1.76
N PRO A 74 -4.94 -1.54 -2.40
CA PRO A 74 -3.84 -1.64 -3.33
C PRO A 74 -2.59 -2.16 -2.60
N LYS A 75 -2.01 -3.26 -3.11
CA LYS A 75 -0.78 -3.85 -2.57
C LYS A 75 0.43 -3.12 -3.16
N TRP A 76 1.11 -2.33 -2.33
CA TRP A 76 2.36 -1.67 -2.69
C TRP A 76 3.54 -2.47 -2.16
N GLY A 77 4.53 -2.75 -3.02
CA GLY A 77 5.79 -3.35 -2.60
C GLY A 77 6.71 -2.37 -1.86
N TYR A 78 7.68 -2.92 -1.15
CA TYR A 78 8.83 -2.20 -0.59
C TYR A 78 10.03 -2.37 -1.53
N SER A 79 10.99 -1.45 -1.50
CA SER A 79 12.18 -1.58 -2.35
C SER A 79 13.21 -2.59 -1.82
N ILE A 80 13.11 -2.97 -0.55
CA ILE A 80 13.95 -3.98 0.07
C ILE A 80 13.40 -5.36 -0.26
N ALA A 81 14.29 -6.31 -0.58
CA ALA A 81 13.89 -7.66 -0.91
C ALA A 81 13.32 -8.33 0.35
N ASP A 82 12.22 -9.10 0.19
CA ASP A 82 11.63 -9.83 1.31
C ASP A 82 12.56 -10.95 1.81
N GLU A 83 13.48 -11.44 0.97
CA GLU A 83 14.50 -12.43 1.32
C GLU A 83 15.56 -11.90 2.30
N GLU A 84 15.78 -10.58 2.32
CA GLU A 84 16.78 -9.93 3.19
C GLU A 84 16.20 -9.61 4.58
N LEU A 85 14.89 -9.80 4.78
CA LEU A 85 14.18 -9.40 5.99
C LEU A 85 13.58 -10.58 6.73
N ASP A 86 14.05 -10.80 7.96
CA ASP A 86 13.36 -11.70 8.89
C ASP A 86 12.02 -11.08 9.31
N PRO A 87 10.87 -11.66 8.92
CA PRO A 87 9.55 -11.07 9.19
C PRO A 87 9.22 -11.03 10.68
N GLU A 88 9.88 -11.88 11.48
CA GLU A 88 9.72 -11.99 12.92
C GLU A 88 10.38 -10.81 13.64
N LYS A 89 11.61 -10.43 13.25
CA LYS A 89 12.41 -9.39 13.92
C LYS A 89 12.22 -7.98 13.37
N THR A 90 11.43 -7.85 12.31
CA THR A 90 11.34 -6.63 11.52
C THR A 90 9.93 -6.06 11.53
N ALA A 91 9.79 -4.74 11.71
CA ALA A 91 8.54 -4.02 11.48
C ALA A 91 8.64 -3.08 10.26
N LYS A 92 7.58 -3.05 9.45
CA LYS A 92 7.48 -2.26 8.22
C LYS A 92 6.47 -1.13 8.41
N ALA A 93 6.78 0.06 7.92
CA ALA A 93 5.85 1.18 7.84
C ALA A 93 6.04 1.96 6.54
N SER A 94 4.94 2.50 5.99
CA SER A 94 5.03 3.36 4.82
C SER A 94 3.97 4.45 4.82
N ALA A 95 4.31 5.59 4.24
CA ALA A 95 3.36 6.63 3.89
C ALA A 95 3.36 6.81 2.38
N ARG A 96 2.17 6.75 1.76
CA ARG A 96 2.02 6.86 0.31
C ARG A 96 1.35 8.19 -0.04
N GLU A 97 1.75 8.76 -1.18
CA GLU A 97 1.14 9.97 -1.77
C GLU A 97 1.16 11.21 -0.88
N ILE A 98 2.17 11.34 -0.02
CA ILE A 98 2.30 12.49 0.87
C ILE A 98 2.71 13.74 0.09
N ARG A 99 2.07 14.86 0.41
CA ARG A 99 2.33 16.19 -0.17
C ARG A 99 3.58 16.84 0.45
N VAL A 100 4.73 16.23 0.26
CA VAL A 100 6.04 16.77 0.69
C VAL A 100 7.04 16.74 -0.46
N SER A 101 8.15 17.48 -0.31
CA SER A 101 9.21 17.45 -1.31
C SER A 101 10.03 16.16 -1.23
N HIS A 102 10.02 15.36 -2.29
CA HIS A 102 10.83 14.15 -2.41
C HIS A 102 12.35 14.42 -2.24
N LYS A 103 12.83 15.61 -2.62
CA LYS A 103 14.25 15.97 -2.47
C LYS A 103 14.65 16.11 -1.02
N ALA A 104 13.83 16.82 -0.24
CA ALA A 104 14.07 16.99 1.19
C ALA A 104 13.79 15.69 1.96
N ALA A 105 12.75 14.94 1.58
CA ALA A 105 12.46 13.61 2.13
C ALA A 105 13.65 12.67 2.01
N ARG A 106 14.33 12.66 0.86
CA ARG A 106 15.51 11.83 0.65
C ARG A 106 16.64 12.13 1.63
N GLU A 107 16.95 13.41 1.85
CA GLU A 107 18.06 13.80 2.73
C GLU A 107 17.71 13.49 4.21
N VAL A 108 16.45 13.66 4.61
CA VAL A 108 15.97 13.24 5.94
C VAL A 108 16.09 11.72 6.09
N CYS A 109 15.56 10.93 5.14
CA CYS A 109 15.62 9.46 5.17
C CYS A 109 17.07 8.95 5.21
N ARG A 110 17.97 9.55 4.43
CA ARG A 110 19.40 9.22 4.44
C ARG A 110 20.03 9.48 5.81
N THR A 111 19.60 10.54 6.50
CA THR A 111 20.18 10.91 7.80
C THR A 111 19.71 9.98 8.91
N ILE A 112 18.43 9.60 8.93
CA ILE A 112 17.88 8.71 9.97
C ILE A 112 18.27 7.24 9.76
N LYS A 113 18.64 6.84 8.53
CA LYS A 113 19.05 5.46 8.22
C LYS A 113 20.24 5.06 9.11
N GLY A 114 20.08 3.96 9.84
CA GLY A 114 21.08 3.41 10.76
C GLY A 114 21.02 3.95 12.20
N MET A 115 20.13 4.89 12.51
CA MET A 115 19.91 5.34 13.89
C MET A 115 19.02 4.37 14.66
N MET A 116 19.15 4.37 15.99
CA MET A 116 18.16 3.78 16.89
C MET A 116 16.86 4.61 16.83
N LEU A 117 15.71 3.96 16.95
CA LEU A 117 14.39 4.58 16.91
C LEU A 117 14.23 5.78 17.86
N PRO A 118 14.58 5.70 19.17
CA PRO A 118 14.45 6.83 20.09
C PRO A 118 15.32 8.03 19.67
N LYS A 119 16.55 7.76 19.24
CA LYS A 119 17.49 8.80 18.76
C LYS A 119 16.96 9.48 17.49
N ALA A 120 16.36 8.72 16.59
CA ALA A 120 15.79 9.26 15.36
C ALA A 120 14.60 10.19 15.65
N LYS A 121 13.72 9.83 16.58
CA LYS A 121 12.59 10.68 17.01
C LYS A 121 13.08 12.00 17.59
N GLN A 122 14.04 11.96 18.52
CA GLN A 122 14.65 13.16 19.11
C GLN A 122 15.26 14.07 18.04
N TYR A 123 16.02 13.47 17.11
CA TYR A 123 16.62 14.22 16.00
C TYR A 123 15.57 14.93 15.13
N LEU A 124 14.45 14.26 14.81
CA LEU A 124 13.39 14.87 14.02
C LEU A 124 12.69 16.01 14.76
N ASN A 125 12.48 15.88 16.07
CA ASN A 125 11.94 16.96 16.91
C ASN A 125 12.90 18.17 16.94
N ASP A 126 14.20 17.93 17.09
CA ASP A 126 15.21 19.00 17.01
C ASP A 126 15.20 19.73 15.66
N VAL A 127 14.94 19.01 14.56
CA VAL A 127 14.81 19.61 13.22
C VAL A 127 13.52 20.44 13.10
N ILE A 128 12.42 19.99 13.71
CA ILE A 128 11.14 20.73 13.76
C ILE A 128 11.32 22.04 14.52
N ASP A 129 12.04 22.00 15.65
CA ASP A 129 12.40 23.15 16.48
C ASP A 129 13.49 24.03 15.84
N LYS A 130 14.07 23.59 14.71
CA LYS A 130 15.19 24.25 14.01
C LYS A 130 16.48 24.34 14.84
N LYS A 131 16.65 23.47 15.82
CA LYS A 131 17.87 23.35 16.64
C LYS A 131 18.99 22.63 15.88
N LYS A 132 18.65 21.55 15.17
CA LYS A 132 19.61 20.76 14.39
C LYS A 132 19.29 20.79 12.89
N PRO A 133 20.24 21.16 12.01
CA PRO A 133 20.02 21.16 10.57
C PRO A 133 20.15 19.76 10.00
N VAL A 134 19.36 19.47 8.96
CA VAL A 134 19.51 18.25 8.16
C VAL A 134 20.62 18.47 7.12
N PRO A 135 21.63 17.60 7.05
CA PRO A 135 22.67 17.68 6.02
C PRO A 135 22.08 17.40 4.63
N TYR A 136 22.42 18.23 3.64
CA TYR A 136 22.06 17.98 2.23
C TYR A 136 23.28 17.51 1.46
N MET A 137 23.20 16.32 0.87
CA MET A 137 24.31 15.69 0.13
C MET A 137 24.10 15.75 -1.38
N ARG A 138 22.92 15.35 -1.87
CA ARG A 138 22.67 15.26 -3.32
C ARG A 138 22.19 16.59 -3.90
N PHE A 139 21.29 17.28 -3.21
CA PHE A 139 20.61 18.47 -3.72
C PHE A 139 21.17 19.76 -3.11
N THR A 140 22.42 20.10 -3.43
CA THR A 140 23.20 21.16 -2.77
C THR A 140 23.25 22.49 -3.51
N LYS A 141 22.79 22.56 -4.76
CA LYS A 141 22.90 23.76 -5.61
C LYS A 141 22.22 24.98 -4.98
N LYS A 142 22.98 26.08 -4.83
CA LYS A 142 22.52 27.37 -4.28
C LYS A 142 21.93 27.26 -2.85
N LEU A 143 22.44 26.34 -2.04
CA LEU A 143 22.09 26.25 -0.63
C LEU A 143 23.18 26.91 0.23
N GLY A 144 22.77 27.60 1.29
CA GLY A 144 23.70 28.23 2.23
C GLY A 144 24.37 27.22 3.15
N HIS A 145 25.59 27.52 3.57
CA HIS A 145 26.32 26.73 4.55
C HIS A 145 25.67 26.84 5.94
N ARG A 146 25.87 25.82 6.77
CA ARG A 146 25.37 25.78 8.16
C ARG A 146 26.42 25.17 9.08
N HIS A 147 26.50 25.72 10.29
CA HIS A 147 27.32 25.17 11.37
C HIS A 147 26.66 23.93 12.00
N GLY A 148 27.46 23.05 12.61
CA GLY A 148 26.97 21.88 13.35
C GLY A 148 26.76 20.61 12.53
N LEU A 149 27.27 20.56 11.30
CA LEU A 149 27.21 19.40 10.42
C LEU A 149 28.60 18.78 10.28
N GLN A 150 28.73 17.48 10.59
CA GLN A 150 30.03 16.79 10.53
C GLN A 150 30.43 16.39 9.11
N LYS A 151 29.46 15.99 8.26
CA LYS A 151 29.73 15.36 6.95
C LYS A 151 29.30 16.22 5.75
N ALA A 152 28.73 17.39 5.99
CA ALA A 152 28.32 18.32 4.95
C ALA A 152 28.53 19.76 5.41
N PHE A 153 28.82 20.63 4.46
CA PHE A 153 28.87 22.06 4.70
C PHE A 153 27.49 22.72 4.60
N VAL A 154 26.54 22.05 3.93
CA VAL A 154 25.21 22.57 3.59
C VAL A 154 24.13 21.84 4.39
N GLY A 155 23.18 22.59 4.96
CA GLY A 155 21.99 22.02 5.57
C GLY A 155 20.77 22.93 5.59
N ARG A 156 19.60 22.33 5.82
CA ARG A 156 18.31 23.03 5.98
C ARG A 156 17.46 22.37 7.06
N TYR A 157 16.36 23.04 7.42
CA TYR A 157 15.36 22.56 8.37
C TYR A 157 14.06 22.19 7.63
N PRO A 158 13.93 20.98 7.05
CA PRO A 158 12.74 20.57 6.33
C PRO A 158 11.58 20.19 7.27
N VAL A 159 11.02 21.16 8.00
CA VAL A 159 10.01 20.97 9.05
C VAL A 159 8.82 20.13 8.59
N LYS A 160 8.26 20.43 7.40
CA LYS A 160 7.10 19.68 6.87
C LYS A 160 7.44 18.20 6.71
N VAL A 161 8.60 17.89 6.14
CA VAL A 161 9.05 16.50 5.92
C VAL A 161 9.24 15.79 7.26
N SER A 162 9.93 16.42 8.20
CA SER A 162 10.22 15.81 9.51
C SER A 162 8.95 15.44 10.26
N ARG A 163 7.89 16.27 10.20
CA ARG A 163 6.58 15.95 10.80
C ARG A 163 5.93 14.71 10.17
N TYR A 164 6.02 14.54 8.85
CA TYR A 164 5.47 13.35 8.19
C TYR A 164 6.31 12.10 8.47
N VAL A 165 7.64 12.23 8.50
CA VAL A 165 8.54 11.10 8.81
C VAL A 165 8.34 10.64 10.25
N LEU A 166 8.15 11.58 11.19
CA LEU A 166 7.87 11.25 12.60
C LEU A 166 6.61 10.37 12.73
N LYS A 167 5.53 10.75 12.03
CA LYS A 167 4.30 9.93 11.98
C LYS A 167 4.52 8.53 11.41
N VAL A 168 5.42 8.38 10.43
CA VAL A 168 5.75 7.05 9.89
C VAL A 168 6.54 6.23 10.90
N LEU A 169 7.43 6.85 11.68
CA LEU A 169 8.17 6.18 12.75
C LEU A 169 7.26 5.77 13.91
N GLU A 170 6.29 6.60 14.30
CA GLU A 170 5.25 6.24 15.29
C GLU A 170 4.42 5.04 14.81
N GLY A 171 4.07 5.00 13.53
CA GLY A 171 3.42 3.82 12.94
C GLY A 171 4.33 2.58 12.91
N ALA A 172 5.64 2.75 12.71
CA ALA A 172 6.60 1.66 12.75
C ALA A 172 6.76 1.08 14.16
N GLU A 173 6.79 1.94 15.17
CA GLU A 173 6.82 1.57 16.59
C GLU A 173 5.55 0.80 16.98
N ALA A 174 4.35 1.31 16.66
CA ALA A 174 3.11 0.61 16.95
C ALA A 174 3.04 -0.78 16.28
N ASN A 175 3.58 -0.89 15.06
CA ASN A 175 3.68 -2.18 14.36
C ASN A 175 4.68 -3.13 15.02
N ALA A 176 5.76 -2.61 15.60
CA ALA A 176 6.76 -3.40 16.30
C ALA A 176 6.25 -3.88 17.67
N GLU A 177 5.55 -3.01 18.40
CA GLU A 177 4.88 -3.34 19.66
C GLU A 177 3.84 -4.45 19.45
N ASN A 178 3.03 -4.35 18.40
CA ASN A 178 2.06 -5.40 18.05
C ASN A 178 2.73 -6.74 17.67
N LYS A 179 4.00 -6.73 17.27
CA LYS A 179 4.80 -7.94 17.03
C LYS A 179 5.53 -8.45 18.27
N GLY A 180 5.53 -7.69 19.37
CA GLY A 180 6.26 -8.04 20.60
C GLY A 180 7.76 -7.77 20.54
N LEU A 181 8.21 -6.86 19.66
CA LEU A 181 9.62 -6.46 19.57
C LEU A 181 9.97 -5.41 20.63
N ASP A 182 11.21 -5.42 21.13
CA ASP A 182 11.68 -4.40 22.08
C ASP A 182 11.92 -3.04 21.39
N ILE A 183 11.12 -2.04 21.77
CA ILE A 183 11.10 -0.69 21.18
C ILE A 183 12.46 0.02 21.32
N ASP A 184 13.14 -0.16 22.45
CA ASP A 184 14.39 0.54 22.75
C ASP A 184 15.56 0.05 21.89
N ARG A 185 15.45 -1.19 21.39
CA ARG A 185 16.47 -1.87 20.59
C ARG A 185 16.22 -1.80 19.09
N LEU A 186 15.13 -1.16 18.67
CA LEU A 186 14.81 -1.00 17.26
C LEU A 186 15.80 -0.06 16.57
N ARG A 187 16.38 -0.56 15.48
CA ARG A 187 17.24 0.19 14.58
C ARG A 187 16.56 0.38 13.24
N ILE A 188 16.70 1.57 12.66
CA ILE A 188 16.21 1.85 11.31
C ILE A 188 17.20 1.27 10.29
N ILE A 189 16.83 0.14 9.67
CA ILE A 189 17.64 -0.51 8.64
C ILE A 189 17.40 0.06 7.26
N HIS A 190 16.16 0.38 6.94
CA HIS A 190 15.76 0.91 5.65
C HIS A 190 14.96 2.18 5.85
N ALA A 191 15.36 3.25 5.16
CA ALA A 191 14.61 4.49 5.11
C ALA A 191 14.84 5.12 3.74
N VAL A 192 13.80 5.11 2.90
CA VAL A 192 13.88 5.61 1.53
C VAL A 192 12.64 6.42 1.20
N SER A 193 12.84 7.41 0.33
CA SER A 193 11.76 8.20 -0.24
C SER A 193 11.72 8.02 -1.76
N HIS A 194 10.56 7.70 -2.30
CA HIS A 194 10.30 7.57 -3.73
C HIS A 194 9.48 8.76 -4.24
N GLN A 195 9.69 9.10 -5.52
CA GLN A 195 8.80 10.04 -6.20
C GLN A 195 7.46 9.35 -6.48
N GLY A 196 6.37 9.99 -6.09
CA GLY A 196 5.02 9.55 -6.39
C GLY A 196 4.43 10.27 -7.58
N MET A 197 3.10 10.33 -7.59
CA MET A 197 2.34 10.97 -8.66
C MET A 197 2.71 12.46 -8.83
N LYS A 198 2.75 12.91 -10.08
CA LYS A 198 2.99 14.31 -10.45
C LYS A 198 1.65 15.00 -10.65
N MET A 199 1.27 15.87 -9.72
CA MET A 199 0.09 16.73 -9.85
C MET A 199 0.42 17.91 -10.77
N LYS A 200 -0.07 17.83 -12.01
CA LYS A 200 0.14 18.84 -13.06
C LYS A 200 -0.92 19.94 -12.92
N ARG A 201 -0.47 21.18 -12.87
CA ARG A 201 -1.28 22.40 -12.99
C ARG A 201 -0.60 23.33 -13.98
N PHE A 202 -1.26 24.40 -14.42
CA PHE A 202 -0.67 25.40 -15.30
C PHE A 202 -0.71 26.78 -14.64
N THR A 203 0.31 27.59 -14.91
CA THR A 203 0.37 28.99 -14.50
C THR A 203 0.46 29.85 -15.75
N PRO A 204 -0.46 30.83 -15.93
CA PRO A 204 -0.42 31.75 -17.05
C PRO A 204 0.83 32.62 -16.98
N ARG A 205 1.40 32.95 -18.15
CA ARG A 205 2.60 33.78 -18.33
C ARG A 205 2.33 34.82 -19.41
N ALA A 206 3.25 35.77 -19.54
CA ALA A 206 3.20 36.81 -20.57
C ALA A 206 3.08 36.19 -21.98
N GLN A 207 2.52 36.98 -22.90
CA GLN A 207 2.30 36.59 -24.30
C GLN A 207 1.41 35.35 -24.46
N GLY A 208 0.39 35.20 -23.60
CA GLY A 208 -0.57 34.08 -23.67
C GLY A 208 0.02 32.69 -23.38
N ARG A 209 1.26 32.61 -22.90
CA ARG A 209 1.94 31.34 -22.64
C ARG A 209 1.43 30.69 -21.36
N ALA A 210 1.36 29.36 -21.32
CA ALA A 210 1.09 28.60 -20.09
C ALA A 210 2.28 27.71 -19.75
N SER A 211 2.81 27.82 -18.53
CA SER A 211 3.89 26.95 -18.04
C SER A 211 3.35 25.93 -17.02
N PRO A 212 3.86 24.69 -17.01
CA PRO A 212 3.41 23.69 -16.04
C PRO A 212 3.95 24.00 -14.63
N LYS A 213 3.06 23.96 -13.65
CA LYS A 213 3.35 23.98 -12.22
C LYS A 213 3.11 22.59 -11.66
N ILE A 214 4.19 21.82 -11.55
CA ILE A 214 4.14 20.40 -11.15
C ILE A 214 4.46 20.27 -9.67
N GLU A 215 3.54 19.69 -8.91
CA GLU A 215 3.80 19.24 -7.55
C GLU A 215 4.00 17.73 -7.57
N ILE A 216 5.08 17.26 -6.96
CA ILE A 216 5.45 15.84 -6.97
C ILE A 216 5.14 15.29 -5.58
N LEU A 217 4.20 14.37 -5.49
CA LEU A 217 3.93 13.63 -4.26
C LEU A 217 5.10 12.70 -3.95
N THR A 218 5.19 12.24 -2.71
CA THR A 218 6.29 11.38 -2.26
C THR A 218 5.72 10.14 -1.60
N HIS A 219 6.42 9.01 -1.72
CA HIS A 219 6.20 7.84 -0.88
C HIS A 219 7.40 7.69 0.05
N ILE A 220 7.17 7.38 1.32
CA ILE A 220 8.23 7.10 2.29
C ILE A 220 8.01 5.67 2.78
N GLU A 221 9.09 4.91 2.82
CA GLU A 221 9.13 3.58 3.39
C GLU A 221 10.21 3.54 4.46
N ILE A 222 9.86 2.95 5.59
CA ILE A 222 10.75 2.74 6.72
C ILE A 222 10.59 1.29 7.17
N VAL A 223 11.72 0.66 7.40
CA VAL A 223 11.79 -0.68 7.99
C VAL A 223 12.72 -0.60 9.18
N VAL A 224 12.24 -1.13 10.30
CA VAL A 224 12.97 -1.21 11.56
C VAL A 224 13.21 -2.67 11.90
N GLU A 225 14.37 -2.97 12.46
CA GLU A 225 14.78 -4.30 12.87
C GLU A 225 15.22 -4.23 14.33
N GLU A 226 14.88 -5.25 15.10
CA GLU A 226 15.40 -5.43 16.45
C GLU A 226 16.86 -5.89 16.40
N ARG A 227 17.75 -5.15 17.07
CA ARG A 227 19.15 -5.56 17.18
C ARG A 227 19.29 -6.67 18.24
N PRO A 228 20.05 -7.75 17.95
CA PRO A 228 20.38 -8.72 18.99
C PRO A 228 21.18 -8.06 20.12
N GLU A 229 20.97 -8.52 21.35
CA GLU A 229 21.82 -8.12 22.48
C GLU A 229 23.27 -8.45 22.14
N THR A 230 24.07 -7.41 21.97
CA THR A 230 25.53 -7.60 21.90
C THR A 230 25.98 -7.76 23.34
N GLY A 231 26.05 -9.00 23.81
CA GLY A 231 26.76 -9.34 25.04
C GLY A 231 28.14 -8.69 24.97
N GLY A 232 28.50 -7.92 26.01
CA GLY A 232 29.77 -7.23 26.06
C GLY A 232 30.92 -8.23 26.07
N GLU A 233 31.69 -8.24 24.99
CA GLU A 233 33.05 -8.80 24.96
C GLU A 233 33.92 -7.88 24.10
N ALA A 234 34.68 -7.03 24.80
CA ALA A 234 36.06 -6.60 24.51
C ALA A 234 36.45 -5.49 25.51
#